data_AF-A0A7W4VXZ9-F1
#
_entry.id   AF-A0A7W4VXZ9-F1
#
_cell.length_a   1.000
_cell.length_b   1.000
_cell.length_c   1.000
_cell.angle_alpha   90.00
_cell.angle_beta   90.00
_cell.angle_gamma   90.00
#
_symmetry.space_group_name_H-M   'P 1'
#
loop_
_entity.id
_entity.type
_entity.pdbx_description
1 polymer ?
#
loop_
_entity_poly.entity_id
_entity_poly.type
_entity_poly.pdbx_seq_one_letter_code
_entity_poly.pdbx_strand_id
1 'polypeptide(L)'
;MAIRVDDISVIHSDHRVVPRAADLADAYLRALARYVQEVGPPVTMRLRTVRTGRGRSRSKRRCLILRPRRPRLRRYQTAHWAVPRGAALDIGYCLLGGEYVAGRDLGPIRFDAPSEADVSEIFAIVEMVEDYAVVPALHEVVAAVTPGGPPGGRGFLDT
;
A
#
# COMPACT_ATOMS: atom_id res chain seq x y z
N MET A 1 -3.46 4.81 17.00
CA MET A 1 -3.45 3.34 17.00
C MET A 1 -3.05 2.91 15.60
N ALA A 2 -1.73 2.98 15.37
CA ALA A 2 -1.08 2.50 14.16
C ALA A 2 -1.34 0.99 14.02
N ILE A 3 -1.31 0.49 12.80
CA ILE A 3 -1.41 -0.94 12.55
C ILE A 3 -0.27 -1.64 13.29
N ARG A 4 -0.61 -2.43 14.31
CA ARG A 4 0.30 -3.42 14.86
C ARG A 4 0.24 -4.67 14.01
N VAL A 5 1.23 -4.81 13.15
CA VAL A 5 1.44 -5.98 12.30
C VAL A 5 2.13 -7.07 13.14
N ASP A 6 1.52 -7.47 14.26
CA ASP A 6 2.14 -8.32 15.28
C ASP A 6 2.34 -9.80 14.85
N ASP A 7 2.25 -10.10 13.56
CA ASP A 7 2.56 -11.43 13.01
C ASP A 7 3.36 -11.39 11.71
N ILE A 8 3.57 -10.26 11.04
CA ILE A 8 4.32 -10.23 9.77
C ILE A 8 5.72 -9.67 10.04
N SER A 9 6.75 -10.29 9.49
CA SER A 9 8.11 -9.74 9.39
C SER A 9 8.10 -8.44 8.59
N VAL A 10 7.66 -7.35 9.22
CA VAL A 10 7.65 -6.02 8.63
C VAL A 10 9.09 -5.52 8.64
N ILE A 11 9.64 -5.32 7.46
CA ILE A 11 10.96 -4.73 7.26
C ILE A 11 10.85 -3.20 7.41
N HIS A 12 9.79 -2.62 6.84
CA HIS A 12 9.54 -1.18 6.85
C HIS A 12 8.04 -0.90 6.79
N SER A 13 7.59 0.23 7.32
CA SER A 13 6.20 0.66 7.20
C SER A 13 6.09 2.17 7.25
N ASP A 14 5.26 2.73 6.37
CA ASP A 14 4.81 4.12 6.44
C ASP A 14 3.29 4.16 6.67
N HIS A 15 2.84 5.16 7.42
CA HIS A 15 1.40 5.36 7.67
C HIS A 15 1.06 6.83 7.82
N ARG A 16 -0.11 7.21 7.30
CA ARG A 16 -0.60 8.59 7.24
C ARG A 16 -2.08 8.60 7.57
N VAL A 17 -2.53 9.68 8.19
CA VAL A 17 -3.95 9.88 8.52
C VAL A 17 -4.49 11.06 7.73
N VAL A 18 -5.58 10.83 7.00
CA VAL A 18 -6.30 11.85 6.22
C VAL A 18 -7.60 12.18 6.95
N PRO A 19 -7.74 13.36 7.56
CA PRO A 19 -8.99 13.77 8.21
C PRO A 19 -10.15 13.85 7.22
N ARG A 20 -11.38 13.60 7.68
CA ARG A 20 -12.64 13.73 6.91
C ARG A 20 -12.75 12.83 5.68
N ALA A 21 -11.87 11.83 5.54
CA ALA A 21 -11.80 10.95 4.38
C ALA A 21 -12.27 9.51 4.67
N ALA A 22 -12.97 9.26 5.78
CA ALA A 22 -13.34 7.90 6.23
C ALA A 22 -13.97 7.05 5.11
N ASP A 23 -14.83 7.64 4.28
CA ASP A 23 -15.55 6.93 3.22
C ASP A 23 -14.73 6.76 1.92
N LEU A 24 -13.50 7.26 1.88
CA LEU A 24 -12.63 7.25 0.68
C LEU A 24 -11.63 6.10 0.66
N ALA A 25 -11.76 5.11 1.53
CA ALA A 25 -10.85 3.96 1.59
C ALA A 25 -10.75 3.21 0.25
N ASP A 26 -11.90 2.87 -0.33
CA ASP A 26 -11.95 2.17 -1.63
C ASP A 26 -11.51 3.09 -2.78
N ALA A 27 -11.79 4.39 -2.70
CA ALA A 27 -11.34 5.38 -3.68
C ALA A 27 -9.81 5.47 -3.72
N TYR A 28 -9.17 5.54 -2.55
CA TYR A 28 -7.71 5.53 -2.42
C TYR A 28 -7.09 4.29 -3.04
N LEU A 29 -7.56 3.09 -2.68
CA LEU A 29 -6.98 1.83 -3.19
C LEU A 29 -7.15 1.69 -4.71
N ARG A 30 -8.25 2.20 -5.27
CA ARG A 30 -8.46 2.24 -6.73
C ARG A 30 -7.55 3.24 -7.40
N ALA A 31 -7.40 4.45 -6.86
CA ALA A 31 -6.48 5.46 -7.38
C ALA A 31 -5.04 4.95 -7.37
N LEU A 32 -4.60 4.34 -6.25
CA LEU A 32 -3.29 3.71 -6.15
C LEU A 32 -3.09 2.62 -7.21
N ALA A 33 -4.07 1.73 -7.38
CA ALA A 33 -3.98 0.67 -8.38
C ALA A 33 -3.87 1.23 -9.82
N ARG A 34 -4.61 2.30 -10.13
CA ARG A 34 -4.54 3.00 -11.41
C ARG A 34 -3.16 3.61 -11.62
N TYR A 35 -2.64 4.38 -10.67
CA TYR A 35 -1.30 4.99 -10.82
C TYR A 35 -0.18 3.96 -10.90
N VAL A 36 -0.25 2.85 -10.16
CA VAL A 36 0.70 1.74 -10.31
C VAL A 36 0.64 1.16 -11.73
N GLN A 37 -0.53 1.09 -12.36
CA GLN A 37 -0.65 0.62 -13.74
C GLN A 37 -0.08 1.63 -14.75
N GLU A 38 -0.33 2.93 -14.55
CA GLU A 38 0.14 4.01 -15.41
C GLU A 38 1.66 4.16 -15.39
N VAL A 39 2.27 4.14 -14.20
CA VAL A 39 3.72 4.25 -14.01
C VAL A 39 4.45 2.97 -14.47
N GLY A 40 3.80 1.81 -14.33
CA GLY A 40 4.36 0.52 -14.71
C GLY A 40 5.63 0.12 -13.95
N PRO A 41 5.72 0.28 -12.60
CA PRO A 41 6.89 -0.19 -11.86
C PRO A 41 7.03 -1.71 -12.02
N PRO A 42 8.23 -2.28 -11.75
CA PRO A 42 8.52 -3.70 -11.99
C PRO A 42 7.88 -4.62 -10.94
N VAL A 43 6.57 -4.48 -10.71
CA VAL A 43 5.75 -5.22 -9.75
C VAL A 43 4.57 -5.90 -10.43
N THR A 44 4.01 -6.87 -9.73
CA THR A 44 2.71 -7.48 -9.99
C THR A 44 1.76 -7.03 -8.89
N MET A 45 0.51 -6.75 -9.25
CA MET A 45 -0.47 -6.17 -8.34
C MET A 45 -1.62 -7.15 -8.11
N ARG A 46 -2.05 -7.31 -6.85
CA ARG A 46 -3.20 -8.13 -6.47
C ARG A 46 -3.95 -7.52 -5.30
N LEU A 47 -5.26 -7.42 -5.39
CA LEU A 47 -6.08 -7.08 -4.23
C LEU A 47 -6.30 -8.32 -3.36
N ARG A 48 -6.03 -8.23 -2.05
CA ARG A 48 -6.22 -9.34 -1.11
C ARG A 48 -6.80 -8.85 0.21
N THR A 49 -7.53 -9.73 0.88
CA THR A 49 -7.96 -9.49 2.26
C THR A 49 -6.95 -10.13 3.21
N VAL A 50 -6.18 -9.31 3.91
CA VAL A 50 -5.20 -9.73 4.92
C VAL A 50 -5.90 -9.79 6.29
N ARG A 51 -5.65 -10.85 7.05
CA ARG A 51 -6.08 -10.95 8.45
C ARG A 51 -5.01 -10.33 9.33
N THR A 52 -5.41 -9.41 10.20
CA THR A 52 -4.52 -8.74 11.15
C THR A 52 -4.99 -9.03 12.58
N GLY A 53 -4.04 -9.38 13.47
CA GLY A 53 -4.26 -9.62 14.90
C GLY A 53 -4.30 -11.10 15.33
N ARG A 54 -4.01 -11.36 16.62
CA ARG A 54 -4.03 -12.70 17.24
C ARG A 54 -5.38 -13.04 17.89
N GLY A 55 -5.75 -14.32 17.89
CA GLY A 55 -6.90 -14.85 18.64
C GLY A 55 -8.27 -14.39 18.12
N ARG A 56 -9.17 -14.00 19.03
CA ARG A 56 -10.56 -13.60 18.72
C ARG A 56 -10.69 -12.19 18.11
N SER A 57 -9.61 -11.41 18.06
CA SER A 57 -9.60 -10.03 17.51
C SER A 57 -9.06 -9.96 16.06
N ARG A 58 -9.36 -10.97 15.25
CA ARG A 58 -8.95 -11.02 13.84
C ARG A 58 -9.76 -10.01 13.03
N SER A 59 -9.15 -8.89 12.68
CA SER A 59 -9.71 -7.95 11.71
C SER A 59 -9.32 -8.35 10.29
N LYS A 60 -10.25 -8.22 9.34
CA LYS A 60 -9.99 -8.43 7.91
C LYS A 60 -9.77 -7.06 7.28
N ARG A 61 -8.68 -6.89 6.55
CA ARG A 61 -8.35 -5.63 5.85
C ARG A 61 -8.11 -5.90 4.38
N ARG A 62 -8.75 -5.13 3.50
CA ARG A 62 -8.43 -5.17 2.07
C ARG A 62 -7.14 -4.39 1.85
N CYS A 63 -6.16 -5.07 1.25
CA CYS A 63 -4.87 -4.51 0.92
C CYS A 63 -4.58 -4.72 -0.56
N LEU A 64 -3.96 -3.72 -1.18
CA LEU A 64 -3.34 -3.85 -2.47
C LEU A 64 -1.92 -4.39 -2.27
N ILE A 65 -1.68 -5.61 -2.72
CA ILE A 65 -0.38 -6.27 -2.61
C ILE A 65 0.42 -6.02 -3.88
N LEU A 66 1.58 -5.42 -3.73
CA LEU A 66 2.55 -5.27 -4.80
C LEU A 66 3.71 -6.24 -4.56
N ARG A 67 4.03 -7.04 -5.57
CA ARG A 67 5.10 -8.02 -5.52
C ARG A 67 6.07 -7.77 -6.67
N PRO A 68 7.37 -7.56 -6.40
CA PRO A 68 8.39 -7.41 -7.45
C PRO A 68 8.33 -8.54 -8.49
N ARG A 69 8.51 -8.20 -9.77
CA ARG A 69 8.55 -9.17 -10.89
C ARG A 69 9.83 -10.00 -10.86
N ARG A 70 10.94 -9.37 -10.46
CA ARG A 70 12.28 -9.97 -10.39
C ARG A 70 12.28 -11.16 -9.42
N PRO A 71 12.62 -12.39 -9.86
CA PRO A 71 12.51 -13.60 -9.04
C PRO A 71 13.16 -13.51 -7.66
N ARG A 72 14.38 -12.98 -7.58
CA ARG A 72 15.14 -12.81 -6.32
C ARG A 72 14.42 -11.93 -5.29
N LEU A 73 13.58 -10.99 -5.74
CA LEU A 73 12.90 -10.02 -4.88
C LEU A 73 11.43 -10.39 -4.58
N ARG A 74 10.89 -11.48 -5.13
CA ARG A 74 9.46 -11.83 -4.99
C ARG A 74 9.01 -12.04 -3.54
N ARG A 75 9.96 -12.33 -2.64
CA ARG A 75 9.74 -12.46 -1.20
C ARG A 75 9.57 -11.13 -0.47
N TYR A 76 9.86 -9.99 -1.12
CA TYR A 76 9.72 -8.66 -0.54
C TYR A 76 8.49 -7.98 -1.13
N GLN A 77 7.34 -8.14 -0.48
CA GLN A 77 6.06 -7.62 -0.98
C GLN A 77 5.65 -6.41 -0.18
N THR A 78 5.01 -5.42 -0.81
CA THR A 78 4.36 -4.35 -0.07
C THR A 78 2.85 -4.61 0.04
N ALA A 79 2.29 -4.38 1.21
CA ALA A 79 0.86 -4.41 1.44
C ALA A 79 0.36 -3.00 1.73
N HIS A 80 -0.28 -2.37 0.74
CA HIS A 80 -0.88 -1.05 0.89
C HIS A 80 -2.33 -1.18 1.38
N TRP A 81 -2.74 -0.32 2.28
CA TRP A 81 -4.04 -0.40 2.95
C TRP A 81 -4.66 0.98 3.12
N ALA A 82 -5.98 0.99 3.30
CA ALA A 82 -6.77 2.14 3.73
C ALA A 82 -7.90 1.67 4.63
N VAL A 83 -8.03 2.25 5.81
CA VAL A 83 -8.96 1.83 6.86
C VAL A 83 -9.63 3.06 7.48
N PRO A 84 -10.96 3.13 7.48
CA PRO A 84 -11.67 4.18 8.19
C PRO A 84 -11.37 4.13 9.69
N ARG A 85 -11.11 5.29 10.30
CA ARG A 85 -10.85 5.45 11.73
C ARG A 85 -11.59 6.68 12.27
N GLY A 86 -12.82 6.46 12.75
CA GLY A 86 -13.72 7.56 13.08
C GLY A 86 -14.06 8.35 11.82
N ALA A 87 -13.90 9.68 11.86
CA ALA A 87 -14.09 10.55 10.70
C ALA A 87 -12.86 10.63 9.77
N ALA A 88 -11.74 10.00 10.14
CA ALA A 88 -10.51 10.02 9.36
C ALA A 88 -10.32 8.73 8.56
N LEU A 89 -9.46 8.79 7.55
CA LEU A 89 -8.92 7.64 6.86
C LEU A 89 -7.49 7.41 7.31
N ASP A 90 -7.20 6.23 7.82
CA ASP A 90 -5.84 5.77 8.07
C ASP A 90 -5.37 5.05 6.79
N ILE A 91 -4.23 5.41 6.24
CA ILE A 91 -3.65 4.79 5.04
C ILE A 91 -2.17 4.46 5.27
N GLY A 92 -1.62 3.56 4.47
CA GLY A 92 -0.19 3.32 4.51
C GLY A 92 0.21 2.06 3.79
N TYR A 93 1.44 1.62 4.04
CA TYR A 93 1.94 0.35 3.55
C TYR A 93 2.89 -0.32 4.54
N CYS A 94 3.09 -1.61 4.34
CA CYS A 94 4.14 -2.36 5.02
C CYS A 94 4.94 -3.14 3.98
N LEU A 95 6.27 -3.01 4.03
CA LEU A 95 7.20 -3.90 3.34
C LEU A 95 7.36 -5.18 4.16
N LEU A 96 6.98 -6.29 3.57
CA LEU A 96 6.95 -7.61 4.19
C LEU A 96 8.19 -8.39 3.75
N GLY A 97 8.88 -9.01 4.70
CA GLY A 97 9.96 -9.97 4.44
C GLY A 97 9.44 -11.40 4.43
N GLY A 98 9.64 -12.12 3.32
CA GLY A 98 9.29 -13.53 3.19
C GLY A 98 8.00 -13.79 2.40
N GLU A 99 7.83 -15.02 1.90
CA GLU A 99 6.61 -15.39 1.19
C GLU A 99 5.40 -15.34 2.12
N TYR A 100 4.47 -14.43 1.83
CA TYR A 100 3.07 -14.58 2.21
C TYR A 100 2.50 -15.78 1.45
N VAL A 101 2.72 -16.99 1.97
CA VAL A 101 2.11 -18.22 1.45
C VAL A 101 0.62 -18.17 1.75
N ALA A 102 -0.17 -18.27 0.68
CA ALA A 102 -1.62 -18.20 0.73
C ALA A 102 -2.22 -19.19 1.74
N GLY A 103 -2.75 -18.67 2.85
CA GLY A 103 -3.71 -19.39 3.69
C GLY A 103 -3.15 -20.23 4.84
N ARG A 104 -1.84 -20.21 5.13
CA ARG A 104 -1.29 -20.77 6.38
C ARG A 104 -0.66 -19.68 7.22
N ASP A 105 -0.93 -19.73 8.52
CA ASP A 105 -0.22 -18.93 9.52
C ASP A 105 1.30 -19.12 9.31
N LEU A 106 2.01 -18.00 9.37
CA LEU A 106 3.38 -17.85 8.93
C LEU A 106 4.28 -18.93 9.55
N GLY A 107 4.92 -19.72 8.69
CA GLY A 107 6.00 -20.61 9.11
C GLY A 107 7.23 -19.80 9.55
N PRO A 108 8.19 -20.42 10.25
CA PRO A 108 9.40 -19.74 10.73
C PRO A 108 10.09 -19.01 9.58
N ILE A 109 10.16 -17.68 9.71
CA ILE A 109 10.76 -16.78 8.72
C ILE A 109 12.27 -17.06 8.73
N ARG A 110 12.75 -17.75 7.69
CA ARG A 110 14.18 -17.76 7.39
C ARG A 110 14.51 -16.43 6.72
N PHE A 111 15.01 -15.49 7.52
CA PHE A 111 15.81 -14.40 6.98
C PHE A 111 17.15 -15.01 6.56
N ASP A 112 17.26 -15.50 5.33
CA ASP A 112 18.56 -15.39 4.69
C ASP A 112 18.85 -13.89 4.66
N ALA A 113 19.95 -13.46 5.29
CA ALA A 113 20.29 -12.04 5.39
C ALA A 113 20.18 -11.43 3.98
N PRO A 114 19.31 -10.43 3.77
CA PRO A 114 19.17 -9.82 2.45
C PRO A 114 20.53 -9.25 2.04
N SER A 115 20.94 -9.48 0.79
CA SER A 115 22.14 -8.80 0.31
C SER A 115 21.89 -7.30 0.28
N GLU A 116 22.93 -6.48 0.48
CA GLU A 116 22.81 -5.02 0.40
C GLU A 116 22.22 -4.58 -0.96
N ALA A 117 22.55 -5.30 -2.03
CA ALA A 117 21.99 -5.10 -3.35
C ALA A 117 20.50 -5.47 -3.47
N ASP A 118 20.00 -6.45 -2.70
CA ASP A 118 18.56 -6.72 -2.61
C ASP A 118 17.83 -5.59 -1.86
N VAL A 119 18.42 -5.11 -0.76
CA VAL A 119 17.87 -4.02 0.06
C VAL A 119 17.77 -2.72 -0.75
N SER A 120 18.86 -2.31 -1.39
CA SER A 120 18.88 -1.11 -2.22
C SER A 120 17.83 -1.18 -3.34
N GLU A 121 17.72 -2.31 -4.02
CA GLU A 121 16.78 -2.45 -5.13
C GLU A 121 15.31 -2.49 -4.68
N ILE A 122 15.01 -3.12 -3.53
CA ILE A 122 13.63 -3.12 -3.03
C ILE A 122 13.22 -1.72 -2.59
N PHE A 123 14.11 -0.96 -1.94
CA PHE A 123 13.81 0.42 -1.56
C PHE A 123 13.64 1.32 -2.78
N ALA A 124 14.44 1.14 -3.84
CA ALA A 124 14.22 1.87 -5.10
C ALA A 124 12.84 1.59 -5.72
N ILE A 125 12.33 0.35 -5.64
CA ILE A 125 10.97 0.01 -6.09
C ILE A 125 9.92 0.66 -5.18
N VAL A 126 10.14 0.65 -3.86
CA VAL A 126 9.23 1.26 -2.88
C VAL A 126 9.14 2.76 -3.11
N GLU A 127 10.27 3.45 -3.22
CA GLU A 127 10.35 4.89 -3.50
C GLU A 127 9.64 5.25 -4.81
N MET A 128 9.87 4.48 -5.88
CA MET A 128 9.16 4.68 -7.15
C MET A 128 7.64 4.54 -7.01
N VAL A 129 7.16 3.54 -6.27
CA VAL A 129 5.72 3.38 -6.01
C VAL A 129 5.21 4.52 -5.12
N GLU A 130 6.01 4.97 -4.16
CA GLU A 130 5.64 6.03 -3.24
C GLU A 130 5.46 7.37 -3.98
N ASP A 131 6.48 7.80 -4.71
CA ASP A 131 6.51 9.10 -5.40
C ASP A 131 5.48 9.17 -6.54
N TYR A 132 5.36 8.10 -7.32
CA TYR A 132 4.59 8.14 -8.56
C TYR A 132 3.20 7.49 -8.45
N ALA A 133 2.87 6.83 -7.34
CA ALA A 133 1.54 6.24 -7.17
C ALA A 133 0.88 6.53 -5.82
N VAL A 134 1.59 6.42 -4.69
CA VAL A 134 1.00 6.69 -3.37
C VAL A 134 0.72 8.17 -3.20
N VAL A 135 1.70 9.04 -3.50
CA VAL A 135 1.56 10.49 -3.35
C VAL A 135 0.43 11.04 -4.25
N PRO A 136 0.34 10.72 -5.55
CA PRO A 136 -0.78 11.14 -6.39
C PRO A 136 -2.14 10.61 -5.90
N ALA A 137 -2.24 9.35 -5.48
CA ALA A 137 -3.48 8.78 -4.94
C ALA A 137 -3.93 9.50 -3.66
N LEU A 138 -2.98 9.89 -2.80
CA LEU A 138 -3.24 10.68 -1.61
C LEU A 138 -3.75 12.09 -1.98
N HIS A 139 -3.13 12.75 -2.95
CA HIS A 139 -3.58 14.07 -3.41
C HIS A 139 -5.03 14.05 -3.91
N GLU A 140 -5.46 13.01 -4.62
CA GLU A 140 -6.86 12.88 -5.06
C GLU A 140 -7.83 12.76 -3.88
N VAL A 141 -7.49 11.96 -2.88
CA VAL A 141 -8.32 11.79 -1.67
C VAL A 141 -8.39 13.10 -0.88
N VAL A 142 -7.27 13.82 -0.75
CA VAL A 142 -7.22 15.12 -0.06
C VAL A 142 -8.01 16.19 -0.81
N ALA A 143 -7.93 16.21 -2.14
CA ALA A 143 -8.70 17.12 -2.98
C ALA A 143 -10.21 16.87 -2.84
N ALA A 144 -10.64 15.62 -2.69
CA ALA A 144 -12.05 15.26 -2.52
C ALA A 144 -12.66 15.70 -1.17
N VAL A 145 -11.84 15.93 -0.14
CA VAL A 145 -12.32 16.35 1.21
C VAL A 145 -12.11 17.83 1.51
N THR A 146 -11.38 18.54 0.65
CA THR A 146 -11.18 19.99 0.77
C THR A 146 -12.33 20.72 0.08
N PRO A 147 -13.21 21.43 0.81
CA PRO A 147 -14.25 22.22 0.16
C PRO A 147 -13.60 23.38 -0.60
N GLY A 148 -13.72 23.40 -1.93
CA GLY A 148 -13.29 24.53 -2.77
C GLY A 148 -12.12 24.29 -3.74
N GLY A 149 -11.67 23.05 -3.98
CA GLY A 149 -10.73 22.76 -5.07
C GLY A 149 -11.39 22.97 -6.46
N PRO A 150 -10.69 23.50 -7.47
CA PRO A 150 -11.30 23.84 -8.74
C PRO A 150 -11.88 22.59 -9.42
N PRO A 151 -13.06 22.68 -10.06
CA PRO A 151 -13.56 21.59 -10.88
C PRO A 151 -12.52 21.29 -11.96
N GLY A 152 -12.20 20.01 -12.12
CA GLY A 152 -11.19 19.54 -13.06
C GLY A 152 -11.29 20.26 -14.41
N GLY A 153 -10.19 20.88 -14.81
CA GLY A 153 -10.03 21.51 -16.12
C GLY A 153 -10.08 20.47 -17.23
N ARG A 154 -11.29 20.05 -17.61
CA ARG A 154 -11.61 19.68 -18.98
C ARG A 154 -11.86 20.97 -19.73
N GLY A 155 -10.92 21.39 -20.57
CA GLY A 155 -11.12 22.50 -21.49
C GLY A 155 -9.87 23.33 -21.70
N PHE A 156 -8.90 22.80 -22.44
CA PHE A 156 -8.02 23.66 -23.23
C PHE A 156 -7.45 22.87 -24.41
N LEU A 157 -8.30 22.65 -25.41
CA LEU A 157 -7.94 22.39 -26.81
C LEU A 157 -9.25 22.52 -27.61
N ASP A 158 -9.61 23.76 -27.90
CA ASP A 158 -10.42 24.17 -29.05
C ASP A 158 -10.29 25.69 -29.17
N THR A 159 -9.22 26.11 -29.86
CA THR A 159 -9.10 27.23 -30.82
C THR A 159 -7.64 27.40 -31.20
#